data_AF-A0A958AMB5-F1
#
_entry.id   AF-A0A958AMB5-F1
#
_cell.length_a   1.000
_cell.length_b   1.000
_cell.length_c   1.000
_cell.angle_alpha   90.00
_cell.angle_beta   90.00
_cell.angle_gamma   90.00
#
_symmetry.space_group_name_H-M   'P 1'
#
loop_
_entity.id
_entity.type
_entity.pdbx_description
1 polymer ?
#
loop_
_entity_poly.entity_id
_entity_poly.type
_entity_poly.pdbx_seq_one_letter_code
_entity_poly.pdbx_strand_id
1 'polypeptide(L)'
;MLNHQYSLHETLLHVPLLIHLPETLSVPTPRRIAHPVQTIDLFRTILDLAAVPAPHSTSRNLLPGVEPRPYVVAEYGRPQVPHAALLARYDLEPADLEPFSRGFRTLRTAQHKLMESSDGTVELYDLDTDPDESINLAKRDPGLLAALQQQLRGWEAEHNAAEMSVLQPELQIDDAVRERLQALGYLD
;
A
#
# COMPACT_ATOMS: atom_id res chain seq x y z
N MET A 1 8.61 11.52 -17.30
CA MET A 1 7.76 10.65 -16.46
C MET A 1 7.65 11.34 -15.12
N LEU A 2 6.45 11.72 -14.68
CA LEU A 2 6.24 12.00 -13.26
C LEU A 2 6.62 10.72 -12.49
N ASN A 3 7.17 10.85 -11.28
CA ASN A 3 7.71 9.74 -10.48
C ASN A 3 6.67 8.61 -10.22
N HIS A 4 7.00 7.63 -9.37
CA HIS A 4 6.10 6.55 -8.90
C HIS A 4 4.92 7.04 -8.00
N GLN A 5 4.46 8.26 -8.22
CA GLN A 5 3.39 8.93 -7.51
C GLN A 5 2.09 8.82 -8.33
N TYR A 6 0.95 9.16 -7.70
CA TYR A 6 -0.35 9.31 -8.36
C TYR A 6 -1.06 8.01 -8.78
N SER A 7 -0.61 6.85 -8.31
CA SER A 7 -1.24 5.59 -8.70
C SER A 7 -0.96 4.43 -7.76
N LEU A 8 -1.88 3.45 -7.75
CA LEU A 8 -1.77 2.18 -7.03
C LEU A 8 -1.90 0.97 -7.99
N HIS A 9 -1.57 1.10 -9.27
CA HIS A 9 -1.57 -0.02 -10.23
C HIS A 9 -0.47 -1.06 -9.89
N GLU A 10 -0.62 -2.30 -10.38
CA GLU A 10 0.31 -3.42 -10.15
C GLU A 10 1.71 -3.09 -10.63
N THR A 11 1.84 -2.27 -11.68
CA THR A 11 3.15 -1.78 -12.16
C THR A 11 3.94 -1.02 -11.09
N LEU A 12 3.29 -0.47 -10.07
CA LEU A 12 3.92 0.19 -8.92
C LEU A 12 3.92 -0.67 -7.65
N LEU A 13 2.87 -1.47 -7.43
CA LEU A 13 2.70 -2.21 -6.18
C LEU A 13 3.30 -3.62 -6.20
N HIS A 14 3.32 -4.28 -7.36
CA HIS A 14 3.79 -5.66 -7.49
C HIS A 14 5.30 -5.69 -7.77
N VAL A 15 6.07 -5.47 -6.70
CA VAL A 15 7.53 -5.47 -6.77
C VAL A 15 8.12 -6.87 -6.56
N PRO A 16 9.31 -7.16 -7.13
CA PRO A 16 10.01 -8.40 -6.83
C PRO A 16 10.39 -8.50 -5.35
N LEU A 17 10.06 -9.63 -4.71
CA LEU A 17 10.52 -9.97 -3.37
C LEU A 17 11.15 -11.37 -3.37
N LEU A 18 12.46 -11.43 -3.09
CA LEU A 18 13.22 -12.67 -2.94
C LEU A 18 13.78 -12.74 -1.52
N ILE A 19 13.51 -13.83 -0.82
CA ILE A 19 14.04 -14.09 0.52
C ILE A 19 14.98 -15.28 0.43
N HIS A 20 16.26 -15.05 0.74
CA HIS A 20 17.27 -16.10 0.87
C HIS A 20 17.61 -16.25 2.34
N LEU A 21 17.46 -17.46 2.87
CA LEU A 21 17.73 -17.76 4.27
C LEU A 21 19.01 -18.63 4.38
N PRO A 22 19.84 -18.42 5.41
CA PRO A 22 20.97 -19.29 5.69
C PRO A 22 20.55 -20.76 5.85
N GLU A 23 21.37 -21.69 5.38
CA GLU A 23 21.11 -23.14 5.51
C GLU A 23 21.01 -23.60 6.97
N THR A 24 21.57 -22.82 7.92
CA THR A 24 21.47 -23.07 9.36
C THR A 24 20.05 -22.86 9.90
N LEU A 25 19.24 -22.03 9.23
CA LEU A 25 17.83 -21.89 9.56
C LEU A 25 17.09 -23.04 8.87
N SER A 26 16.58 -23.99 9.66
CA SER A 26 15.85 -25.17 9.18
C SER A 26 14.47 -24.80 8.62
N VAL A 27 14.45 -23.99 7.57
CA VAL A 27 13.25 -23.64 6.83
C VAL A 27 13.15 -24.59 5.63
N PRO A 28 11.98 -25.23 5.40
CA PRO A 28 11.76 -26.12 4.27
C PRO A 28 12.16 -25.51 2.92
N THR A 29 12.44 -26.41 1.97
CA THR A 29 12.80 -26.22 0.55
C THR A 29 12.34 -24.91 -0.12
N PRO A 30 13.10 -24.42 -1.12
CA PRO A 30 12.71 -23.27 -1.93
C PRO A 30 11.24 -23.32 -2.37
N ARG A 31 10.50 -22.24 -2.14
CA ARG A 31 9.08 -22.13 -2.47
C ARG A 31 8.74 -20.79 -3.08
N ARG A 32 7.69 -20.78 -3.92
CA ARG A 32 7.04 -19.56 -4.40
C ARG A 32 5.74 -19.36 -3.63
N ILE A 33 5.50 -18.14 -3.15
CA ILE A 33 4.23 -17.72 -2.56
C ILE A 33 3.43 -17.04 -3.69
N ALA A 34 2.31 -17.64 -4.09
CA ALA A 34 1.48 -17.12 -5.19
C ALA A 34 0.41 -16.14 -4.71
N HIS A 35 0.00 -16.21 -3.44
CA HIS A 35 -0.99 -15.32 -2.86
C HIS A 35 -0.39 -13.95 -2.51
N PRO A 36 -1.23 -12.90 -2.38
CA PRO A 36 -0.76 -11.57 -2.05
C PRO A 36 -0.02 -11.51 -0.71
N VAL A 37 1.14 -10.85 -0.71
CA VAL A 37 1.95 -10.53 0.46
C VAL A 37 2.34 -9.04 0.41
N GLN A 38 2.81 -8.48 1.52
CA GLN A 38 3.23 -7.08 1.58
C GLN A 38 4.64 -6.95 2.15
N THR A 39 5.35 -5.88 1.82
CA THR A 39 6.69 -5.61 2.36
C THR A 39 6.69 -5.54 3.89
N ILE A 40 5.57 -5.10 4.50
CA ILE A 40 5.40 -5.09 5.97
C ILE A 40 5.46 -6.50 6.58
N ASP A 41 5.22 -7.57 5.82
CA ASP A 41 5.30 -8.96 6.28
C ASP A 41 6.73 -9.40 6.59
N LEU A 42 7.74 -8.69 6.06
CA LEU A 42 9.13 -8.91 6.42
C LEU A 42 9.38 -8.67 7.91
N PHE A 43 8.69 -7.69 8.50
CA PHE A 43 8.84 -7.39 9.93
C PHE A 43 8.55 -8.62 10.79
N ARG A 44 7.35 -9.21 10.67
CA ARG A 44 6.99 -10.38 11.46
C ARG A 44 7.84 -11.61 11.09
N THR A 45 8.16 -11.77 9.81
CA THR A 45 9.02 -12.87 9.33
C THR A 45 10.40 -12.82 9.98
N ILE A 46 11.02 -11.64 10.07
CA ILE A 46 12.34 -11.45 10.70
C ILE A 46 12.28 -11.72 12.21
N LEU A 47 11.26 -11.23 12.91
CA LEU A 47 11.13 -11.46 14.35
C LEU A 47 10.94 -12.94 14.69
N ASP A 48 10.10 -13.65 13.92
CA ASP A 48 9.88 -15.08 14.13
C ASP A 48 11.15 -15.90 13.83
N LEU A 49 11.92 -15.54 12.78
CA LEU A 49 13.22 -16.16 12.51
C LEU A 49 14.24 -15.91 13.62
N ALA A 50 14.20 -14.74 14.27
CA ALA A 50 15.07 -14.37 15.37
C ALA A 50 14.59 -14.91 16.73
N ALA A 51 13.47 -15.62 16.78
CA ALA A 51 12.79 -16.05 18.01
C ALA A 51 12.50 -14.90 18.99
N VAL A 52 12.20 -13.71 18.45
CA VAL A 52 11.85 -12.51 19.23
C VAL A 52 10.32 -12.39 19.29
N PRO A 53 9.72 -12.20 20.48
CA PRO A 53 8.29 -11.93 20.58
C PRO A 53 7.89 -10.69 19.77
N ALA A 54 6.94 -10.85 18.85
CA ALA A 54 6.44 -9.75 18.05
C ALA A 54 5.23 -9.07 18.70
N PRO A 55 5.14 -7.73 18.67
CA PRO A 55 3.94 -7.02 19.08
C PRO A 55 2.77 -7.32 18.14
N HIS A 56 1.55 -7.05 18.60
CA HIS A 56 0.38 -7.10 17.74
C HIS A 56 0.55 -6.13 16.57
N SER A 57 0.36 -6.63 15.34
CA SER A 57 0.44 -5.84 14.11
C SER A 57 -0.31 -6.55 12.99
N THR A 58 -0.50 -5.86 11.87
CA THR A 58 -1.10 -6.41 10.63
C THR A 58 -0.10 -7.20 9.76
N SER A 59 1.17 -7.20 10.16
CA SER A 59 2.25 -7.96 9.53
C SER A 59 2.05 -9.47 9.77
N ARG A 60 2.25 -10.28 8.73
CA ARG A 60 2.17 -11.74 8.79
C ARG A 60 3.53 -12.36 8.52
N ASN A 61 3.76 -13.53 9.10
CA ASN A 61 4.96 -14.31 8.82
C ASN A 61 4.83 -15.02 7.46
N LEU A 62 5.89 -14.98 6.65
CA LEU A 62 5.97 -15.61 5.32
C LEU A 62 6.54 -17.04 5.36
N LEU A 63 6.95 -17.53 6.53
CA LEU A 63 7.43 -18.90 6.72
C LEU A 63 6.31 -19.95 6.51
N PRO A 64 6.65 -21.23 6.27
CA PRO A 64 5.68 -22.31 6.14
C PRO A 64 4.75 -22.47 7.35
N GLY A 65 3.53 -22.94 7.10
CA GLY A 65 2.52 -23.19 8.14
C GLY A 65 1.64 -21.98 8.48
N VAL A 66 1.84 -20.84 7.80
CA VAL A 66 1.00 -19.66 7.94
C VAL A 66 -0.05 -19.64 6.83
N GLU A 67 -1.32 -19.55 7.23
CA GLU A 67 -2.44 -19.40 6.30
C GLU A 67 -2.32 -18.10 5.51
N PRO A 68 -2.50 -18.14 4.17
CA PRO A 68 -2.50 -16.95 3.34
C PRO A 68 -3.55 -15.94 3.80
N ARG A 69 -3.22 -14.65 3.70
CA ARG A 69 -4.22 -13.59 3.82
C ARG A 69 -5.14 -13.62 2.59
N PRO A 70 -6.45 -13.39 2.74
CA PRO A 70 -7.38 -13.39 1.62
C PRO A 70 -7.16 -12.19 0.68
N TYR A 71 -6.65 -11.07 1.21
CA TYR A 71 -6.38 -9.85 0.48
C TYR A 71 -5.29 -9.01 1.15
N VAL A 72 -4.78 -8.02 0.41
CA VAL A 72 -3.90 -6.94 0.88
C VAL A 72 -4.54 -5.60 0.56
N VAL A 73 -4.22 -4.59 1.38
CA VAL A 73 -4.67 -3.20 1.19
C VAL A 73 -3.45 -2.30 1.05
N ALA A 74 -3.54 -1.32 0.16
CA ALA A 74 -2.59 -0.23 0.06
C ALA A 74 -3.34 1.09 -0.10
N GLU A 75 -2.76 2.16 0.44
CA GLU A 75 -3.32 3.50 0.40
C GLU A 75 -2.25 4.48 -0.07
N TYR A 76 -2.68 5.45 -0.84
CA TYR A 76 -1.90 6.61 -1.23
C TYR A 76 -2.72 7.82 -0.82
N GLY A 77 -2.24 8.57 0.17
CA GLY A 77 -2.85 9.84 0.55
C GLY A 77 -2.90 10.80 -0.63
N ARG A 78 -3.62 11.92 -0.49
CA ARG A 78 -3.55 12.96 -1.51
C ARG A 78 -2.10 13.39 -1.68
N PRO A 79 -1.56 13.40 -2.91
CA PRO A 79 -0.18 13.81 -3.15
C PRO A 79 -0.01 15.23 -2.61
N GLN A 80 1.10 15.48 -1.92
CA GLN A 80 1.47 16.86 -1.59
C GLN A 80 1.76 17.62 -2.89
N VAL A 81 1.46 18.92 -2.88
CA VAL A 81 1.64 19.79 -4.05
C VAL A 81 3.04 19.57 -4.62
N PRO A 82 3.17 19.30 -5.93
CA PRO A 82 4.43 18.94 -6.54
C PRO A 82 5.46 20.05 -6.31
N HIS A 83 6.67 19.65 -5.96
CA HIS A 83 7.80 20.56 -5.73
C HIS A 83 7.89 21.54 -6.91
N ALA A 84 8.01 22.85 -6.66
CA ALA A 84 8.05 23.86 -7.74
C ALA A 84 9.10 23.55 -8.83
N ALA A 85 10.16 22.82 -8.47
CA ALA A 85 11.17 22.30 -9.38
C ALA A 85 10.64 21.30 -10.44
N LEU A 86 9.63 20.49 -10.12
CA LEU A 86 9.00 19.57 -11.08
C LEU A 86 8.13 20.31 -12.09
N LEU A 87 7.34 21.28 -11.62
CA LEU A 87 6.53 22.16 -12.47
C LEU A 87 7.44 22.88 -13.48
N ALA A 88 8.50 23.53 -12.99
CA ALA A 88 9.46 24.22 -13.85
C ALA A 88 10.21 23.27 -14.81
N ARG A 89 10.57 22.06 -14.38
CA ARG A 89 11.30 21.09 -15.21
C ARG A 89 10.47 20.60 -16.40
N TYR A 90 9.16 20.50 -16.23
CA TYR A 90 8.25 19.95 -17.24
C TYR A 90 7.35 21.01 -17.89
N ASP A 91 7.56 22.30 -17.58
CA ASP A 91 6.74 23.42 -18.07
C ASP A 91 5.24 23.19 -17.78
N LEU A 92 4.94 22.78 -16.55
CA LEU A 92 3.59 22.50 -16.06
C LEU A 92 3.13 23.60 -15.09
N GLU A 93 1.84 23.89 -15.13
CA GLU A 93 1.17 24.70 -14.12
C GLU A 93 0.52 23.80 -13.05
N PRO A 94 0.28 24.29 -11.83
CA PRO A 94 -0.41 23.50 -10.79
C PRO A 94 -1.75 22.92 -11.25
N ALA A 95 -2.47 23.63 -12.11
CA ALA A 95 -3.75 23.18 -12.69
C ALA A 95 -3.60 21.94 -13.57
N ASP A 96 -2.46 21.76 -14.25
CA ASP A 96 -2.21 20.57 -15.08
C ASP A 96 -2.09 19.29 -14.24
N LEU A 97 -1.86 19.44 -12.94
CA LEU A 97 -1.70 18.33 -11.99
C LEU A 97 -2.94 18.10 -11.12
N GLU A 98 -3.96 18.95 -11.23
CA GLU A 98 -5.23 18.79 -10.52
C GLU A 98 -5.89 17.42 -10.76
N PRO A 99 -5.93 16.86 -12.00
CA PRO A 99 -6.52 15.53 -12.23
C PRO A 99 -5.80 14.40 -11.49
N PHE A 100 -4.53 14.60 -11.14
CA PHE A 100 -3.71 13.64 -10.41
C PHE A 100 -3.72 13.90 -8.89
N SER A 101 -4.32 15.00 -8.44
CA SER A 101 -4.41 15.41 -7.03
C SER A 101 -5.52 14.65 -6.29
N ARG A 102 -5.41 13.32 -6.33
CA ARG A 102 -6.37 12.42 -5.70
C ARG A 102 -5.65 11.38 -4.85
N GLY A 103 -6.26 11.08 -3.71
CA GLY A 103 -5.86 9.94 -2.90
C GLY A 103 -6.44 8.66 -3.50
N PHE A 104 -5.79 7.55 -3.24
CA PHE A 104 -6.22 6.24 -3.69
C PHE A 104 -6.19 5.26 -2.54
N ARG A 105 -7.10 4.29 -2.59
CA ARG A 105 -7.03 3.08 -1.79
C ARG A 105 -7.33 1.88 -2.68
N THR A 106 -6.70 0.76 -2.38
CA THR A 106 -6.89 -0.47 -3.14
C THR A 106 -7.00 -1.68 -2.23
N LEU A 107 -7.85 -2.62 -2.62
CA LEU A 107 -7.91 -3.96 -2.07
C LEU A 107 -7.58 -4.94 -3.18
N ARG A 108 -6.54 -5.75 -2.97
CA ARG A 108 -6.08 -6.77 -3.92
C ARG A 108 -6.21 -8.15 -3.32
N THR A 109 -7.02 -8.99 -3.95
CA THR A 109 -7.12 -10.43 -3.69
C THR A 109 -6.12 -11.19 -4.56
N ALA A 110 -6.16 -12.53 -4.56
CA ALA A 110 -5.34 -13.31 -5.48
C ALA A 110 -5.64 -13.01 -6.96
N GLN A 111 -6.91 -12.74 -7.30
CA GLN A 111 -7.38 -12.65 -8.68
C GLN A 111 -7.90 -11.27 -9.05
N HIS A 112 -8.52 -10.55 -8.12
CA HIS A 112 -9.19 -9.29 -8.39
C HIS A 112 -8.61 -8.15 -7.61
N LYS A 113 -8.70 -6.95 -8.18
CA LYS A 113 -8.27 -5.72 -7.55
C LYS A 113 -9.31 -4.63 -7.69
N LEU A 114 -9.69 -4.05 -6.55
CA LEU A 114 -10.50 -2.85 -6.45
C LEU A 114 -9.57 -1.65 -6.24
N MET A 115 -9.82 -0.55 -6.94
CA MET A 115 -9.20 0.74 -6.67
C MET A 115 -10.28 1.81 -6.54
N GLU A 116 -10.20 2.61 -5.48
CA GLU A 116 -11.08 3.77 -5.26
C GLU A 116 -10.25 5.02 -5.12
N SER A 117 -10.66 6.08 -5.82
CA SER A 117 -10.03 7.39 -5.78
C SER A 117 -10.87 8.37 -4.95
N SER A 118 -10.21 9.37 -4.36
CA SER A 118 -10.90 10.39 -3.54
C SER A 118 -11.84 11.31 -4.32
N ASP A 119 -11.82 11.26 -5.66
CA ASP A 119 -12.73 11.95 -6.56
C ASP A 119 -14.02 11.13 -6.85
N GLY A 120 -14.14 9.93 -6.28
CA GLY A 120 -15.26 9.02 -6.50
C GLY A 120 -15.08 8.06 -7.68
N THR A 121 -13.95 8.11 -8.39
CA THR A 121 -13.61 7.12 -9.43
C THR A 121 -13.40 5.76 -8.80
N VAL A 122 -13.97 4.72 -9.43
CA VAL A 122 -13.88 3.34 -8.98
C VAL A 122 -13.48 2.44 -10.15
N GLU A 123 -12.49 1.60 -9.91
CA GLU A 123 -11.91 0.70 -10.89
C GLU A 123 -11.87 -0.72 -10.32
N LEU A 124 -12.18 -1.71 -11.15
CA LEU A 124 -12.18 -3.11 -10.79
C LEU A 124 -11.51 -3.91 -11.91
N TYR A 125 -10.54 -4.74 -11.56
CA TYR A 125 -9.77 -5.53 -12.51
C TYR A 125 -9.74 -7.00 -12.13
N ASP A 126 -9.68 -7.86 -13.14
CA ASP A 126 -9.35 -9.27 -13.04
C ASP A 126 -7.88 -9.43 -13.48
N LEU A 127 -7.00 -9.69 -12.53
CA LEU A 127 -5.55 -9.79 -12.73
C LEU A 127 -5.12 -11.11 -13.38
N ASP A 128 -5.98 -12.13 -13.40
CA ASP A 128 -5.67 -13.40 -14.08
C ASP A 128 -5.78 -13.22 -15.61
N THR A 129 -6.74 -12.39 -16.06
CA THR A 129 -7.00 -12.16 -17.49
C THR A 129 -6.55 -10.79 -18.00
N ASP A 130 -6.38 -9.81 -17.11
CA ASP A 130 -5.96 -8.43 -17.40
C ASP A 130 -4.89 -7.96 -16.39
N PRO A 131 -3.67 -8.55 -16.45
CA PRO A 131 -2.58 -8.22 -15.52
C PRO A 131 -2.05 -6.78 -15.68
N ASP A 132 -2.34 -6.14 -16.82
CA ASP A 132 -1.95 -4.75 -17.11
C ASP A 132 -3.03 -3.74 -16.67
N GLU A 133 -4.14 -4.20 -16.07
CA GLU A 133 -5.23 -3.37 -15.55
C GLU A 133 -5.82 -2.42 -16.62
N SER A 134 -6.02 -2.94 -17.82
CA SER A 134 -6.48 -2.18 -18.99
C SER A 134 -8.01 -2.18 -19.18
N ILE A 135 -8.73 -3.10 -18.52
CA ILE A 135 -10.17 -3.32 -18.68
C ILE A 135 -10.88 -3.15 -17.34
N ASN A 136 -11.42 -1.95 -17.10
CA ASN A 136 -12.23 -1.69 -15.91
C ASN A 136 -13.59 -2.43 -15.96
N LEU A 137 -13.81 -3.33 -15.00
CA LEU A 137 -14.98 -4.17 -14.82
C LEU A 137 -16.04 -3.57 -13.88
N ALA A 138 -15.82 -2.41 -13.26
CA ALA A 138 -16.69 -1.87 -12.21
C ALA A 138 -18.16 -1.72 -12.64
N LYS A 139 -18.42 -1.41 -13.92
CA LYS A 139 -19.78 -1.35 -14.49
C LYS A 139 -20.31 -2.68 -15.01
N ARG A 140 -19.41 -3.65 -15.27
CA ARG A 140 -19.74 -4.96 -15.85
C ARG A 140 -20.07 -5.99 -14.77
N ASP A 141 -19.45 -5.89 -13.61
CA ASP A 141 -19.71 -6.76 -12.46
C ASP A 141 -19.96 -5.94 -11.18
N PRO A 142 -21.17 -5.36 -11.02
CA PRO A 142 -21.52 -4.59 -9.83
C PRO A 142 -21.60 -5.46 -8.57
N GLY A 143 -21.80 -6.78 -8.70
CA GLY A 143 -21.89 -7.71 -7.58
C GLY A 143 -20.52 -7.93 -6.95
N LEU A 144 -19.52 -8.24 -7.77
CA LEU A 144 -18.12 -8.33 -7.33
C LEU A 144 -17.63 -7.00 -6.78
N LEU A 145 -17.95 -5.89 -7.46
CA LEU A 145 -17.59 -4.56 -6.98
C LEU A 145 -18.09 -4.33 -5.55
N ALA A 146 -19.40 -4.53 -5.32
CA ALA A 146 -20.00 -4.32 -4.01
C ALA A 146 -19.38 -5.22 -2.93
N ALA A 147 -19.05 -6.47 -3.27
CA ALA A 147 -18.41 -7.42 -2.36
C ALA A 147 -17.00 -6.96 -1.94
N LEU A 148 -16.16 -6.55 -2.89
CA LEU A 148 -14.81 -6.07 -2.58
C LEU A 148 -14.84 -4.73 -1.84
N GLN A 149 -15.77 -3.83 -2.18
CA GLN A 149 -15.98 -2.59 -1.44
C GLN A 149 -16.41 -2.85 0.01
N GLN A 150 -17.23 -3.88 0.26
CA GLN A 150 -17.59 -4.30 1.61
C GLN A 150 -16.38 -4.82 2.38
N GLN A 151 -15.52 -5.62 1.75
CA GLN A 151 -14.27 -6.09 2.37
C GLN A 151 -13.33 -4.94 2.73
N LEU A 152 -13.17 -3.96 1.82
CA LEU A 152 -12.35 -2.79 2.06
C LEU A 152 -12.87 -1.96 3.24
N ARG A 153 -14.18 -1.67 3.28
CA ARG A 153 -14.82 -0.99 4.42
C ARG A 153 -14.67 -1.77 5.73
N GLY A 154 -14.74 -3.10 5.69
CA GLY A 154 -14.52 -3.95 6.85
C GLY A 154 -13.10 -3.81 7.40
N TRP A 155 -12.10 -3.85 6.51
CA TRP A 155 -10.71 -3.61 6.86
C TRP A 155 -10.49 -2.21 7.47
N GLU A 156 -11.11 -1.17 6.89
CA GLU A 156 -11.01 0.21 7.41
C GLU A 156 -11.59 0.34 8.82
N ALA A 157 -12.73 -0.29 9.08
CA ALA A 157 -13.34 -0.26 10.41
C ALA A 157 -12.44 -0.92 11.46
N GLU A 158 -11.81 -2.03 11.12
CA GLU A 158 -10.85 -2.72 12.00
C GLU A 158 -9.57 -1.90 12.21
N HIS A 159 -9.04 -1.28 11.14
CA HIS A 159 -7.77 -0.55 11.17
C HIS A 159 -7.90 0.81 11.88
N ASN A 160 -8.95 1.59 11.58
CA ASN A 160 -9.19 2.88 12.21
C ASN A 160 -9.50 2.73 13.71
N ALA A 161 -10.20 1.66 14.11
CA ALA A 161 -10.42 1.35 15.52
C ALA A 161 -9.10 1.05 16.25
N ALA A 162 -8.16 0.37 15.58
CA ALA A 162 -6.83 0.11 16.11
C ALA A 162 -5.98 1.39 16.19
N GLU A 163 -6.00 2.25 15.18
CA GLU A 163 -5.30 3.55 15.22
C GLU A 163 -5.83 4.45 16.33
N MET A 164 -7.15 4.60 16.46
CA MET A 164 -7.78 5.37 17.54
C MET A 164 -7.42 4.85 18.94
N SER A 165 -7.16 3.55 19.09
CA SER A 165 -6.69 2.97 20.35
C SER A 165 -5.21 3.25 20.63
N VAL A 166 -4.43 3.69 19.64
CA VAL A 166 -2.98 3.92 19.70
C VAL A 166 -2.63 5.41 19.66
N LEU A 167 -3.57 6.31 19.35
CA LEU A 167 -3.35 7.76 19.35
C LEU A 167 -2.85 8.25 20.72
N GLN A 168 -1.53 8.44 20.81
CA GLN A 168 -0.86 9.30 21.77
C GLN A 168 -1.18 10.77 21.41
N PRO A 169 -1.06 11.73 22.36
CA PRO A 169 -1.44 13.11 22.13
C PRO A 169 -0.65 13.69 20.94
N GLU A 170 -1.27 14.66 20.26
CA GLU A 170 -0.71 15.48 19.18
C GLU A 170 0.82 15.56 19.24
N LEU A 171 1.48 15.11 18.17
CA LEU A 171 2.91 15.24 17.98
C LEU A 171 3.26 16.74 18.03
N GLN A 172 3.61 17.26 19.21
CA GLN A 172 4.17 18.59 19.35
C GLN A 172 5.57 18.52 18.75
N ILE A 173 5.69 18.91 17.48
CA ILE A 173 6.98 19.11 16.85
C ILE A 173 7.67 20.22 17.62
N ASP A 174 8.67 19.86 18.41
CA ASP A 174 9.49 20.84 19.11
C ASP A 174 10.25 21.72 18.10
N ASP A 175 10.67 22.90 18.55
CA ASP A 175 11.31 23.88 17.68
C ASP A 175 12.63 23.36 17.08
N ALA A 176 13.32 22.43 17.77
CA ALA A 176 14.58 21.86 17.29
C ALA A 176 14.36 20.86 16.14
N VAL A 177 13.29 20.07 16.18
CA VAL A 177 12.88 19.19 15.08
C VAL A 177 12.42 20.04 13.89
N ARG A 178 11.70 21.14 14.13
CA ARG A 178 11.29 22.08 13.07
C ARG A 178 12.50 22.70 12.35
N GLU A 179 13.47 23.25 13.08
CA GLU A 179 14.70 23.81 12.49
C GLU A 179 15.46 22.76 11.66
N ARG A 180 15.51 21.51 12.14
CA ARG A 180 16.21 20.43 11.45
C ARG A 180 15.49 20.00 10.18
N LEU A 181 14.16 20.01 10.18
CA LEU A 181 13.36 19.75 8.98
C LEU A 181 13.49 20.89 7.95
N GLN A 182 13.53 22.16 8.39
CA GLN A 182 13.82 23.30 7.51
C GLN A 182 15.22 23.20 6.89
N ALA A 183 16.25 22.87 7.68
CA ALA A 183 17.62 22.70 7.18
C ALA A 183 17.76 21.55 6.15
N LEU A 184 16.88 20.55 6.23
CA LEU A 184 16.81 19.43 5.30
C LEU A 184 15.87 19.69 4.10
N GLY A 185 15.19 20.85 4.06
CA GLY A 185 14.27 21.23 2.98
C GLY A 185 12.90 20.55 3.02
N TYR A 186 12.49 20.02 4.18
CA TYR A 186 11.16 19.41 4.37
C TYR A 186 10.09 20.41 4.83
N LEU A 187 10.49 21.61 5.25
CA LEU A 187 9.60 22.70 5.69
C LEU A 187 10.11 24.02 5.08
N ASP A 188 9.18 24.86 4.62
CA ASP A 188 9.44 26.24 4.18
C ASP A 188 9.39 27.23 5.34
#